data_AF-A0A7S8E9P5-F1
#
_entry.id   AF-A0A7S8E9P5-F1
#
_cell.length_a   1.000
_cell.length_b   1.000
_cell.length_c   1.000
_cell.angle_alpha   90.00
_cell.angle_beta   90.00
_cell.angle_gamma   90.00
#
_symmetry.space_group_name_H-M   'P 1'
#
loop_
_entity.id
_entity.type
_entity.pdbx_description
1 polymer ?
#
loop_
_entity_poly.entity_id
_entity_poly.type
_entity_poly.pdbx_seq_one_letter_code
_entity_poly.pdbx_strand_id
1 'polypeptide(L)'
;MLKYGWLLFVMGMLFTVGGAFYIASSEAALDFLEPYYCEEGESLIQTNRYDPYDNSTIINFFCEGADGARRSADWQFFLTILLLMAPLGVSLILIILGSIQQANAKKKNAEGLVFGTGVVYRKEDGPIDVSGQAEDHSLDASEIKDLIKEALQQNNLNVHPPQQELTLKQKLEQLRDAYNAGVLTYDEYERNKERILQDFAEE
;
A
#
# COMPACT_ATOMS: atom_id res chain seq x y z
N MET A 1 4.78 -10.52 -10.08
CA MET A 1 3.39 -9.99 -10.02
C MET A 1 3.35 -8.45 -9.98
N LEU A 2 4.19 -7.78 -9.17
CA LEU A 2 4.19 -6.31 -9.05
C LEU A 2 4.29 -5.54 -10.40
N LYS A 3 5.10 -6.03 -11.34
CA LYS A 3 5.28 -5.41 -12.67
C LYS A 3 3.98 -5.38 -13.51
N TYR A 4 3.14 -6.40 -13.39
CA TYR A 4 1.88 -6.48 -14.14
C TYR A 4 0.78 -5.63 -13.51
N GLY A 5 0.76 -5.50 -12.17
CA GLY A 5 -0.17 -4.62 -11.48
C GLY A 5 0.03 -3.15 -11.87
N TRP A 6 1.29 -2.71 -11.96
CA TRP A 6 1.61 -1.37 -12.42
C TRP A 6 1.19 -1.13 -13.87
N LEU A 7 1.43 -2.09 -14.76
CA LEU A 7 1.04 -1.97 -16.17
C LEU A 7 -0.49 -1.87 -16.33
N LEU A 8 -1.25 -2.69 -15.60
CA LEU A 8 -2.72 -2.60 -15.58
C LEU A 8 -3.22 -1.28 -15.00
N PHE A 9 -2.57 -0.77 -13.96
CA PHE A 9 -2.92 0.53 -13.37
C PHE A 9 -2.73 1.68 -14.37
N VAL A 10 -1.56 1.74 -15.02
CA VAL A 10 -1.27 2.78 -16.02
C VAL A 10 -2.21 2.66 -17.22
N MET A 11 -2.45 1.46 -17.73
CA MET A 11 -3.37 1.24 -18.84
C MET A 11 -4.81 1.60 -18.44
N GLY A 12 -5.24 1.25 -17.22
CA GLY A 12 -6.55 1.62 -16.67
C GLY A 12 -6.71 3.13 -16.54
N MET A 13 -5.66 3.85 -16.14
CA MET A 13 -5.65 5.31 -16.03
C MET A 13 -5.77 5.97 -17.41
N LEU A 14 -5.01 5.51 -18.40
CA LEU A 14 -5.11 6.01 -19.77
C LEU A 14 -6.50 5.73 -20.36
N PHE A 15 -7.07 4.56 -20.08
CA PHE A 15 -8.41 4.20 -20.53
C PHE A 15 -9.50 5.06 -19.88
N THR A 16 -9.40 5.34 -18.59
CA THR A 16 -10.38 6.19 -17.87
C THR A 16 -10.31 7.64 -18.30
N VAL A 17 -9.11 8.22 -18.37
CA VAL A 17 -8.93 9.62 -18.82
C VAL A 17 -9.28 9.77 -20.29
N GLY A 18 -8.78 8.86 -21.14
CA GLY A 18 -9.07 8.87 -22.57
C GLY A 18 -10.55 8.63 -22.87
N GLY A 19 -11.18 7.70 -22.15
CA GLY A 19 -12.61 7.41 -22.25
C GLY A 19 -13.46 8.60 -21.82
N ALA A 20 -13.16 9.23 -20.68
CA ALA A 20 -13.88 10.42 -20.23
C ALA A 20 -13.76 11.58 -21.22
N PHE A 21 -12.56 11.82 -21.76
CA PHE A 21 -12.35 12.86 -22.77
C PHE A 21 -13.08 12.53 -24.08
N TYR A 22 -13.06 11.28 -24.52
CA TYR A 22 -13.78 10.84 -25.72
C TYR A 22 -15.29 11.02 -25.57
N ILE A 23 -15.87 10.64 -24.43
CA ILE A 23 -17.30 10.83 -24.13
C ILE A 23 -17.66 12.33 -24.12
N ALA A 24 -16.81 13.17 -23.53
CA ALA A 24 -17.08 14.61 -23.44
C ALA A 24 -16.92 15.36 -24.77
N SER A 25 -16.24 14.79 -25.77
CA SER A 25 -15.89 15.49 -27.02
C SER A 25 -16.54 14.91 -28.27
N SER A 26 -17.07 13.69 -28.23
CA SER A 26 -17.56 12.97 -29.41
C SER A 26 -19.07 12.78 -29.36
N GLU A 27 -19.78 13.31 -30.37
CA GLU A 27 -21.21 13.05 -30.57
C GLU A 27 -21.49 11.55 -30.75
N ALA A 28 -20.59 10.83 -31.43
CA ALA A 28 -20.71 9.39 -31.61
C ALA A 28 -20.64 8.60 -30.28
N ALA A 29 -20.00 9.17 -29.25
CA ALA A 29 -20.02 8.56 -27.92
C ALA A 29 -21.38 8.72 -27.24
N LEU A 30 -22.08 9.84 -27.49
CA LEU A 30 -23.44 10.07 -27.00
C LEU A 30 -24.42 9.09 -27.66
N ASP A 31 -24.33 8.89 -28.98
CA ASP A 31 -25.15 7.92 -29.72
C ASP A 31 -24.97 6.48 -29.19
N PHE A 32 -23.72 6.12 -28.83
CA PHE A 32 -23.44 4.81 -28.25
C PHE A 32 -24.02 4.65 -26.84
N LEU A 33 -24.09 5.74 -26.07
CA LEU A 33 -24.56 5.77 -24.69
C LEU A 33 -26.08 5.96 -24.56
N GLU A 34 -26.72 6.55 -25.57
CA GLU A 34 -28.16 6.81 -25.64
C GLU A 34 -29.01 5.58 -25.24
N PRO A 35 -28.84 4.38 -25.81
CA PRO A 35 -29.68 3.23 -25.48
C PRO A 35 -29.49 2.72 -24.03
N TYR A 36 -28.43 3.14 -23.35
CA TYR A 36 -28.18 2.77 -21.95
C TYR A 36 -28.79 3.76 -20.96
N TYR A 37 -29.02 5.01 -21.38
CA TYR A 37 -29.50 6.08 -20.50
C TYR A 37 -30.94 6.49 -20.75
N CYS A 38 -31.33 6.48 -22.03
CA CYS A 38 -32.60 6.97 -22.50
C CYS A 38 -33.53 5.81 -22.88
N GLU A 39 -34.83 6.04 -22.76
CA GLU A 39 -35.86 5.08 -23.17
C GLU A 39 -36.02 5.09 -24.71
N GLU A 40 -36.72 4.10 -25.26
CA GLU A 40 -36.94 4.04 -26.71
C GLU A 40 -37.66 5.30 -27.21
N GLY A 41 -37.03 6.03 -28.14
CA GLY A 41 -37.58 7.27 -28.72
C GLY A 41 -37.22 8.55 -27.97
N GLU A 42 -36.40 8.47 -26.93
CA GLU A 42 -35.72 9.62 -26.32
C GLU A 42 -34.32 9.82 -26.94
N SER A 43 -33.85 11.07 -27.00
CA SER A 43 -32.50 11.41 -27.47
C SER A 43 -31.65 11.97 -26.33
N LEU A 44 -30.37 11.57 -26.27
CA LEU A 44 -29.46 12.07 -25.24
C LEU A 44 -28.87 13.42 -25.65
N ILE A 45 -29.24 14.47 -24.93
CA ILE A 45 -28.75 15.83 -25.17
C ILE A 45 -27.81 16.29 -24.06
N GLN A 46 -26.72 16.93 -24.48
CA GLN A 46 -25.79 17.61 -23.58
C GLN A 46 -26.13 19.10 -23.53
N THR A 47 -26.27 19.64 -22.32
CA THR A 47 -26.48 21.08 -22.12
C THR A 47 -25.36 21.67 -21.28
N ASN A 48 -24.79 22.77 -21.76
CA ASN A 48 -23.74 23.49 -21.07
C ASN A 48 -24.34 24.74 -20.43
N ARG A 49 -24.33 24.81 -19.09
CA ARG A 49 -24.74 25.99 -18.35
C ARG A 49 -23.52 26.64 -17.71
N TYR A 50 -23.26 27.88 -18.06
CA TYR A 50 -22.23 28.69 -17.40
C TYR A 50 -22.72 29.17 -16.04
N ASP A 51 -21.96 28.89 -14.98
CA ASP A 51 -22.18 29.45 -13.65
C ASP A 51 -21.28 30.68 -13.44
N PRO A 52 -21.85 31.90 -13.40
CA PRO A 52 -21.06 33.11 -13.27
C PRO A 52 -20.43 33.29 -11.88
N TYR A 53 -20.93 32.60 -10.85
CA TYR A 53 -20.41 32.75 -9.49
C TYR A 53 -19.10 32.00 -9.28
N ASP A 54 -18.95 30.85 -9.93
CA ASP A 54 -17.79 29.96 -9.80
C ASP A 54 -16.89 29.98 -11.06
N ASN A 55 -17.26 30.75 -12.08
CA ASN A 55 -16.58 30.79 -13.38
C ASN A 55 -16.38 29.37 -13.97
N SER A 56 -17.37 28.51 -13.74
CA SER A 56 -17.34 27.09 -14.12
C SER A 56 -18.47 26.76 -15.10
N THR A 57 -18.24 25.77 -15.95
CA THR A 57 -19.27 25.27 -16.87
C THR A 57 -19.80 23.96 -16.33
N ILE A 58 -21.09 23.95 -16.01
CA ILE A 58 -21.78 22.74 -15.57
C ILE A 58 -22.35 22.07 -16.82
N ILE A 59 -21.90 20.84 -17.06
CA ILE A 59 -22.39 19.99 -18.13
C ILE A 59 -23.47 19.09 -17.53
N ASN A 60 -24.71 19.23 -18.00
CA ASN A 60 -25.82 18.37 -17.59
C ASN A 60 -26.29 17.52 -18.78
N PHE A 61 -26.67 16.28 -18.50
CA PHE A 61 -27.16 15.34 -19.51
C PHE A 61 -28.64 15.08 -19.31
N PHE A 62 -29.43 15.27 -20.37
CA PHE A 62 -30.87 15.02 -20.35
C PHE A 62 -31.26 14.06 -21.46
N CYS A 63 -32.24 13.21 -21.19
CA CYS A 63 -32.98 12.52 -22.24
C CYS A 63 -34.17 13.41 -22.61
N GLU A 64 -34.24 13.82 -23.88
CA GLU A 64 -35.36 14.61 -24.43
C GLU A 64 -36.23 13.71 -25.30
N GLY A 65 -37.51 13.56 -24.92
CA GLY A 65 -38.51 12.81 -25.67
C GLY A 65 -39.05 13.59 -26.87
N ALA A 66 -39.82 12.92 -27.73
CA ALA A 66 -40.43 13.55 -28.91
C ALA A 66 -41.43 14.68 -28.59
N ASP A 67 -41.93 14.74 -27.35
CA ASP A 67 -42.80 15.80 -26.82
C ASP A 67 -42.02 17.00 -26.24
N GLY A 68 -40.68 16.93 -26.22
CA GLY A 68 -39.80 17.93 -25.61
C GLY A 68 -39.69 17.82 -24.09
N ALA A 69 -40.27 16.79 -23.47
CA ALA A 69 -40.09 16.55 -22.05
C ALA A 69 -38.65 16.12 -21.77
N ARG A 70 -38.05 16.69 -20.70
CA ARG A 70 -36.66 16.42 -20.31
C ARG A 70 -36.60 15.64 -19.00
N ARG A 71 -35.87 14.53 -19.03
CA ARG A 71 -35.55 13.70 -17.87
C ARG A 71 -34.05 13.78 -17.59
N SER A 72 -33.65 13.97 -16.33
CA SER A 72 -32.24 14.00 -15.98
C SER A 72 -31.62 12.61 -16.09
N ALA A 73 -30.45 12.55 -16.75
CA ALA A 73 -29.66 11.33 -16.92
C ALA A 73 -28.38 11.34 -16.05
N ASP A 74 -28.24 12.34 -15.16
CA ASP A 74 -27.03 12.56 -14.37
C ASP A 74 -26.66 11.36 -13.48
N TRP A 75 -27.66 10.66 -12.93
CA TRP A 75 -27.43 9.49 -12.08
C TRP A 75 -26.85 8.31 -12.87
N GLN A 76 -27.37 8.05 -14.05
CA GLN A 76 -26.89 6.99 -14.93
C GLN A 76 -25.49 7.30 -15.44
N PHE A 77 -25.21 8.56 -15.77
CA PHE A 77 -23.86 9.01 -16.14
C PHE A 77 -22.85 8.78 -15.01
N PHE A 78 -23.22 9.10 -13.77
CA PHE A 78 -22.38 8.81 -12.59
C PHE A 78 -22.09 7.32 -12.44
N LEU A 79 -23.10 6.46 -12.62
CA LEU A 79 -22.91 5.00 -12.58
C LEU A 79 -21.96 4.51 -13.67
N THR A 80 -22.02 5.07 -14.88
CA THR A 80 -21.09 4.70 -15.96
C THR A 80 -19.67 5.14 -15.67
N ILE A 81 -19.46 6.34 -15.10
CA ILE A 81 -18.12 6.74 -14.63
C ILE A 81 -17.60 5.77 -13.57
N LEU A 82 -18.45 5.39 -12.61
CA LEU A 82 -18.08 4.44 -11.56
C LEU A 82 -17.72 3.06 -12.15
N LEU A 83 -18.45 2.60 -13.16
CA LEU A 83 -18.16 1.38 -13.89
C LEU A 83 -16.84 1.48 -14.67
N LEU A 84 -16.58 2.62 -15.33
CA LEU A 84 -15.34 2.91 -16.05
C LEU A 84 -14.12 2.89 -15.11
N MET A 85 -14.32 3.29 -13.85
CA MET A 85 -13.29 3.29 -12.79
C MET A 85 -13.09 1.91 -12.14
N ALA A 86 -13.98 0.93 -12.39
CA ALA A 86 -13.87 -0.40 -11.79
C ALA A 86 -12.53 -1.11 -12.06
N PRO A 87 -11.94 -1.08 -13.28
CA PRO A 87 -10.62 -1.68 -13.53
C PRO A 87 -9.50 -1.06 -12.67
N LEU A 88 -9.56 0.25 -12.41
CA LEU A 88 -8.63 0.91 -11.49
C LEU A 88 -8.81 0.39 -10.07
N GLY A 89 -10.04 0.25 -9.59
CA GLY A 89 -10.34 -0.34 -8.29
C GLY A 89 -9.80 -1.78 -8.15
N VAL A 90 -10.04 -2.62 -9.16
CA VAL A 90 -9.51 -3.99 -9.20
C VAL A 90 -7.97 -4.00 -9.19
N SER A 91 -7.33 -3.12 -9.95
CA SER A 91 -5.87 -3.01 -9.98
C SER A 91 -5.28 -2.62 -8.62
N LEU A 92 -5.93 -1.70 -7.90
CA LEU A 92 -5.53 -1.28 -6.56
C LEU A 92 -5.62 -2.45 -5.57
N ILE A 93 -6.71 -3.21 -5.61
CA ILE A 93 -6.91 -4.38 -4.75
C ILE A 93 -5.81 -5.43 -5.01
N LEU A 94 -5.47 -5.70 -6.27
CA LEU A 94 -4.39 -6.63 -6.61
C LEU A 94 -3.01 -6.16 -6.12
N ILE A 95 -2.74 -4.85 -6.16
CA ILE A 95 -1.50 -4.28 -5.62
C ILE A 95 -1.43 -4.49 -4.09
N ILE A 96 -2.53 -4.24 -3.38
CA ILE A 96 -2.61 -4.43 -1.91
C ILE A 96 -2.44 -5.92 -1.55
N LEU A 97 -3.15 -6.83 -2.22
CA LEU A 97 -3.01 -8.27 -1.97
C LEU A 97 -1.58 -8.76 -2.29
N GLY A 98 -0.98 -8.23 -3.35
CA GLY A 98 0.40 -8.53 -3.72
C GLY A 98 1.42 -8.05 -2.68
N SER A 99 1.21 -6.88 -2.07
CA SER A 99 2.12 -6.33 -1.06
C SER A 99 2.07 -7.13 0.25
N ILE A 100 0.87 -7.57 0.67
CA ILE A 100 0.68 -8.41 1.87
C ILE A 100 1.41 -9.75 1.72
N GLN A 101 1.33 -10.38 0.54
CA GLN A 101 2.06 -11.64 0.29
C GLN A 101 3.57 -11.47 0.38
N GLN A 102 4.12 -10.36 -0.13
CA GLN A 102 5.55 -10.08 -0.04
C GLN A 102 6.01 -9.80 1.40
N ALA A 103 5.19 -9.09 2.19
CA ALA A 103 5.48 -8.86 3.61
C ALA A 103 5.51 -10.18 4.39
N ASN A 104 4.54 -11.06 4.15
CA ASN A 104 4.46 -12.36 4.80
C ASN A 104 5.59 -13.31 4.36
N ALA A 105 5.99 -13.27 3.08
CA ALA A 105 7.14 -14.03 2.59
C ALA A 105 8.47 -13.57 3.23
N LYS A 106 8.66 -12.25 3.39
CA LYS A 106 9.82 -11.71 4.11
C LYS A 106 9.81 -12.10 5.59
N LYS A 107 8.64 -12.12 6.24
CA LYS A 107 8.53 -12.55 7.64
C LYS A 107 8.88 -14.03 7.84
N LYS A 108 8.42 -14.91 6.94
CA LYS A 108 8.78 -16.34 6.96
C LYS A 108 10.28 -16.58 6.70
N ASN A 109 10.91 -15.79 5.84
CA ASN A 109 12.36 -15.86 5.61
C ASN A 109 13.19 -15.20 6.71
N ALA A 110 12.62 -14.27 7.47
CA ALA A 110 13.28 -13.65 8.64
C ALA A 110 13.22 -14.55 9.88
N GLU A 111 12.12 -15.29 10.07
CA GLU A 111 12.00 -16.33 11.10
C GLU A 111 12.74 -17.62 10.71
N GLY A 112 12.95 -17.84 9.40
CA GLY A 112 13.79 -18.89 8.82
C GLY A 112 15.24 -18.45 8.52
N LEU A 113 15.70 -17.29 9.02
CA LEU A 113 17.13 -16.96 9.04
C LEU A 113 17.79 -17.77 10.17
N VAL A 114 17.84 -19.07 9.90
CA VAL A 114 18.60 -20.10 10.57
C VAL A 114 20.08 -19.69 10.54
N PHE A 115 20.74 -19.87 11.67
CA PHE A 115 22.16 -20.19 11.78
C PHE A 115 22.50 -21.34 10.81
N GLY A 116 22.75 -21.04 9.53
CA GLY A 116 22.99 -22.07 8.54
C GLY A 116 23.41 -21.45 7.21
N THR A 117 24.67 -21.63 6.86
CA THR A 117 25.30 -21.23 5.58
C THR A 117 25.47 -19.72 5.36
N GLY A 118 25.81 -18.99 6.41
CA GLY A 118 26.63 -17.79 6.24
C GLY A 118 28.05 -18.21 5.89
N VAL A 119 28.45 -18.06 4.62
CA VAL A 119 29.88 -18.14 4.26
C VAL A 119 30.56 -16.98 4.99
N VAL A 120 31.24 -17.29 6.08
CA VAL A 120 32.01 -16.28 6.83
C VAL A 120 33.24 -15.97 6.00
N TYR A 121 33.22 -14.84 5.30
CA TYR A 121 34.42 -14.31 4.65
C TYR A 121 35.36 -13.78 5.73
N ARG A 122 36.30 -14.63 6.18
CA ARG A 122 37.45 -14.17 6.95
C ARG A 122 38.37 -13.45 5.97
N LYS A 123 38.60 -12.15 6.20
CA LYS A 123 39.29 -11.22 5.29
C LYS A 123 40.75 -11.62 4.94
N GLU A 124 41.30 -12.65 5.59
CA GLU A 124 42.70 -13.05 5.45
C GLU A 124 42.93 -14.40 4.75
N ASP A 125 41.93 -15.30 4.65
CA ASP A 125 42.20 -16.72 4.27
C ASP A 125 41.43 -17.25 3.03
N GLY A 126 40.69 -16.41 2.30
CA GLY A 126 39.92 -16.85 1.12
C GLY A 126 38.60 -17.59 1.44
N PRO A 127 37.80 -17.96 0.42
CA PRO A 127 36.48 -18.57 0.64
C PRO A 127 36.62 -19.99 1.16
N ILE A 128 36.18 -20.22 2.40
CA ILE A 128 36.04 -21.57 2.96
C ILE A 128 34.69 -22.13 2.46
N ASP A 129 34.76 -23.12 1.58
CA ASP A 129 33.60 -23.88 1.11
C ASP A 129 33.07 -24.75 2.26
N VAL A 130 31.93 -24.37 2.82
CA VAL A 130 31.21 -25.16 3.83
C VAL A 130 30.09 -25.94 3.15
N SER A 131 30.42 -26.67 2.09
CA SER A 131 29.59 -27.76 1.56
C SER A 131 29.70 -28.99 2.47
N GLY A 132 29.29 -28.84 3.73
CA GLY A 132 29.07 -29.96 4.64
C GLY A 132 27.74 -30.62 4.30
N GLN A 133 27.82 -31.85 3.81
CA GLN A 133 26.71 -32.80 3.68
C GLN A 133 25.80 -32.70 4.91
N ALA A 134 24.55 -32.23 4.72
CA ALA A 134 23.53 -32.34 5.74
C ALA A 134 23.11 -33.82 5.81
N GLU A 135 23.83 -34.61 6.59
CA GLU A 135 23.32 -35.88 7.07
C GLU A 135 22.10 -35.60 7.95
N ASP A 136 20.99 -36.21 7.57
CA ASP A 136 19.68 -36.18 8.24
C ASP A 136 19.77 -36.91 9.59
N HIS A 137 20.49 -36.30 10.54
CA HIS A 137 20.44 -36.69 11.93
C HIS A 137 19.25 -35.99 12.56
N SER A 138 18.13 -36.71 12.64
CA SER A 138 16.99 -36.36 13.49
C SER A 138 17.44 -36.38 14.96
N LEU A 139 18.11 -35.32 15.39
CA LEU A 139 18.49 -35.10 16.78
C LEU A 139 17.22 -34.85 17.59
N ASP A 140 17.03 -35.70 18.59
CA ASP A 140 15.94 -35.63 19.54
C ASP A 140 15.99 -34.28 20.27
N ALA A 141 14.84 -33.62 20.38
CA ALA A 141 14.73 -32.24 20.88
C ALA A 141 15.16 -32.08 22.36
N SER A 142 15.42 -33.20 23.04
CA SER A 142 15.89 -33.27 24.42
C SER A 142 17.39 -32.94 24.54
N GLU A 143 18.26 -33.42 23.65
CA GLU A 143 19.72 -33.17 23.68
C GLU A 143 20.08 -31.73 23.28
N ILE A 144 19.30 -31.12 22.39
CA ILE A 144 19.53 -29.73 21.94
C ILE A 144 19.30 -28.74 23.08
N LYS A 145 18.39 -29.04 24.02
CA LYS A 145 18.14 -28.17 25.18
C LYS A 145 19.32 -28.11 26.14
N ASP A 146 19.99 -29.22 26.36
CA ASP A 146 21.11 -29.28 27.30
C ASP A 146 22.36 -28.63 26.69
N LEU A 147 22.59 -28.79 25.38
CA LEU A 147 23.64 -28.08 24.65
C LEU A 147 23.42 -26.56 24.58
N ILE A 148 22.17 -26.10 24.39
CA ILE A 148 21.85 -24.66 24.40
C ILE A 148 22.04 -24.08 25.81
N LYS A 149 21.70 -24.84 26.85
CA LYS A 149 21.87 -24.41 28.24
C LYS A 149 23.35 -24.33 28.65
N GLU A 150 24.18 -25.23 28.15
CA GLU A 150 25.63 -25.21 28.36
C GLU A 150 26.30 -24.05 27.56
N ALA A 151 25.86 -23.79 26.33
CA ALA A 151 26.33 -22.66 25.53
C ALA A 151 25.91 -21.29 26.09
N LEU A 152 24.73 -21.18 26.71
CA LEU A 152 24.26 -19.97 27.39
C LEU A 152 24.96 -19.73 28.74
N GLN A 153 25.45 -20.77 29.41
CA GLN A 153 26.22 -20.62 30.65
C GLN A 153 27.69 -20.28 30.41
N GLN A 154 28.29 -20.77 29.31
CA GLN A 154 29.67 -20.42 28.95
C GLN A 154 29.79 -19.03 28.32
N ASN A 155 28.76 -18.57 27.61
CA ASN A 155 28.70 -17.20 27.12
C ASN A 155 27.92 -16.34 28.10
N ASN A 156 28.68 -15.76 29.05
CA ASN A 156 28.33 -14.56 29.79
C ASN A 156 28.22 -13.35 28.83
N LEU A 157 27.36 -13.49 27.82
CA LEU A 157 27.05 -12.51 26.80
C LEU A 157 26.19 -11.45 27.48
N ASN A 158 26.93 -10.52 28.06
CA ASN A 158 26.56 -9.13 28.26
C ASN A 158 26.10 -8.55 26.90
N VAL A 159 24.95 -8.99 26.39
CA VAL A 159 24.22 -8.30 25.33
C VAL A 159 23.45 -7.18 26.02
N HIS A 160 24.22 -6.22 26.53
CA HIS A 160 23.75 -4.86 26.49
C HIS A 160 23.68 -4.53 24.99
N PRO A 161 22.50 -4.21 24.42
CA PRO A 161 22.52 -3.46 23.17
C PRO A 161 23.44 -2.28 23.41
N PRO A 162 24.37 -1.94 22.50
CA PRO A 162 25.21 -0.78 22.70
C PRO A 162 24.26 0.38 22.99
N GLN A 163 24.32 0.91 24.21
CA GLN A 163 23.70 2.17 24.57
C GLN A 163 24.49 3.22 23.80
N GLN A 164 24.26 3.29 22.48
CA GLN A 164 24.48 4.52 21.77
C GLN A 164 23.56 5.52 22.45
N GLU A 165 24.15 6.49 23.14
CA GLU A 165 23.46 7.68 23.61
C GLU A 165 22.83 8.34 22.38
N LEU A 166 21.60 7.92 22.07
CA LEU A 166 20.80 8.51 21.03
C LEU A 166 20.63 9.97 21.44
N THR A 167 21.06 10.86 20.55
CA THR A 167 20.88 12.30 20.75
C THR A 167 19.41 12.60 21.04
N LEU A 168 19.12 13.63 21.84
CA LEU A 168 17.76 14.04 22.19
C LEU A 168 16.84 14.09 20.96
N LYS A 169 17.37 14.62 19.85
CA LYS A 169 16.67 14.70 18.57
C LYS A 169 16.24 13.33 18.03
N GLN A 170 17.13 12.33 18.07
CA GLN A 170 16.84 10.98 17.59
C GLN A 170 15.80 10.27 18.46
N LYS A 171 15.85 10.45 19.78
CA LYS A 171 14.83 9.88 20.69
C LYS A 171 13.45 10.49 20.44
N LEU A 172 13.38 11.81 20.26
CA LEU A 172 12.11 12.49 19.94
C LEU A 172 11.57 12.10 18.56
N GLU A 173 12.45 11.90 17.58
CA GLU A 173 12.08 11.47 16.22
C GLU A 173 11.51 10.05 16.22
N GLN A 174 12.16 9.11 16.93
CA GLN A 174 11.64 7.75 17.13
C GLN A 174 10.27 7.75 17.83
N LEU A 175 10.08 8.60 18.84
CA LEU A 175 8.81 8.72 19.54
C LEU A 175 7.69 9.23 18.62
N ARG A 176 8.01 10.21 17.76
CA ARG A 176 7.07 10.75 16.77
C ARG A 176 6.69 9.71 15.71
N ASP A 177 7.65 8.93 15.25
CA ASP A 177 7.40 7.87 14.27
C ASP A 177 6.51 6.76 14.84
N ALA A 178 6.68 6.41 16.12
CA ALA A 178 5.79 5.46 16.81
C ALA A 178 4.35 5.98 16.95
N TYR A 179 4.17 7.28 17.20
CA TYR A 179 2.85 7.92 17.20
C TYR A 179 2.20 7.92 15.81
N ASN A 180 2.95 8.31 14.77
CA ASN A 180 2.47 8.31 13.39
C ASN A 180 2.12 6.90 12.87
N ALA A 181 2.82 5.87 13.37
CA ALA A 181 2.54 4.47 13.07
C ALA A 181 1.30 3.92 13.83
N GLY A 182 0.68 4.72 14.70
CA GLY A 182 -0.47 4.30 15.51
C GLY A 182 -0.12 3.31 16.62
N VAL A 183 1.16 3.20 16.99
CA VAL A 183 1.63 2.32 18.07
C VAL A 183 1.36 2.93 19.45
N LEU A 184 1.38 4.27 19.53
CA LEU A 184 1.12 5.04 20.74
C LEU A 184 -0.13 5.89 20.58
N THR A 185 -0.90 6.02 21.66
CA THR A 185 -1.94 7.03 21.77
C THR A 185 -1.35 8.42 22.02
N TYR A 186 -2.13 9.47 21.78
CA TYR A 186 -1.67 10.86 21.98
C TYR A 186 -1.21 11.12 23.43
N ASP A 187 -1.93 10.60 24.42
CA ASP A 187 -1.61 10.79 25.84
C ASP A 187 -0.34 10.03 26.28
N GLU A 188 -0.02 8.90 25.62
CA GLU A 188 1.23 8.18 25.83
C GLU A 188 2.41 8.87 25.15
N TYR A 189 2.17 9.49 24.00
CA TYR A 189 3.19 10.27 23.30
C TYR A 189 3.63 11.48 24.13
N GLU A 190 2.71 12.31 24.63
CA GLU A 190 3.09 13.52 25.40
C GLU A 190 3.77 13.14 26.73
N ARG A 191 3.31 12.11 27.46
CA ARG A 191 3.98 11.65 28.69
C ARG A 191 5.40 11.16 28.45
N ASN A 192 5.62 10.40 27.37
CA ASN A 192 6.96 9.90 27.04
C ASN A 192 7.88 11.03 26.58
N LYS A 193 7.35 12.01 25.86
CA LYS A 193 8.09 13.21 25.43
C LYS A 193 8.53 14.06 26.61
N GLU A 194 7.64 14.30 27.58
CA GLU A 194 7.99 15.03 28.82
C GLU A 194 9.07 14.31 29.61
N ARG A 195 8.97 12.99 29.77
CA ARG A 195 10.00 12.19 30.45
C ARG A 195 11.36 12.30 29.75
N ILE A 196 11.39 12.19 28.42
CA ILE A 196 12.64 12.34 27.65
C ILE A 196 13.21 13.76 27.83
N LEU A 197 12.38 14.79 27.83
CA LEU A 197 12.85 16.17 28.04
C LEU A 197 13.39 16.38 29.46
N GLN A 198 12.78 15.74 30.47
CA GLN A 198 13.23 15.82 31.85
C GLN A 198 14.56 15.08 32.06
N ASP A 199 14.71 13.87 31.52
CA ASP A 199 15.94 13.08 31.63
C ASP A 199 17.16 13.85 31.07
N PHE A 200 16.98 14.63 30.00
CA PHE A 200 18.04 15.46 29.41
C PHE A 200 18.24 16.82 30.08
N ALA A 201 17.29 17.27 30.91
CA ALA A 201 17.44 18.50 31.68
C ALA A 201 18.19 18.28 33.01
N GLU A 202 18.24 17.03 33.47
CA GLU A 202 18.92 16.62 34.70
C GLU A 202 20.37 16.13 34.47
N GLU A 203 20.78 15.91 33.21
CA GLU A 203 22.17 15.69 32.77
C GLU A 203 22.94 16.99 32.53
#